data_AF-A0A1G0LV03-F1
#
_entry.id   AF-A0A1G0LV03-F1
#
_cell.length_a   1.000
_cell.length_b   1.000
_cell.length_c   1.000
_cell.angle_alpha   90.00
_cell.angle_beta   90.00
_cell.angle_gamma   90.00
#
_symmetry.space_group_name_H-M   'P 1'
#
loop_
_entity.id
_entity.type
_entity.pdbx_description
1 polymer ?
#
loop_
_entity_poly.entity_id
_entity_poly.type
_entity_poly.pdbx_seq_one_letter_code
_entity_poly.pdbx_strand_id
1 'polypeptide(L)' 'MAGKIKQMIDTIIAQRSKGNSMLIGVVKTKLMLKGIDPGKFTAQSPDDPAIIAKLEAINKELA' A
#
# COMPACT_ATOMS: atom_id res chain seq x y z
N MET A 1 7.88 8.90 11.09
CA MET A 1 8.64 9.66 10.09
C MET A 1 7.69 9.78 8.92
N ALA A 2 6.96 10.90 8.82
CA ALA A 2 5.81 11.00 7.92
C ALA A 2 6.09 10.44 6.52
N GLY A 3 5.11 9.75 5.95
CA GLY A 3 5.22 9.14 4.63
C GLY A 3 5.71 7.69 4.59
N LYS A 4 5.96 7.03 5.74
CA LYS A 4 6.30 5.59 5.77
C LYS A 4 5.18 4.74 5.20
N ILE A 5 3.92 5.07 5.51
CA ILE A 5 2.75 4.39 4.93
C ILE A 5 2.76 4.48 3.40
N LYS A 6 3.03 5.67 2.87
CA LYS A 6 3.10 5.90 1.42
C LYS A 6 4.22 5.07 0.78
N GLN A 7 5.41 5.08 1.37
CA GLN A 7 6.53 4.25 0.90
C GLN A 7 6.22 2.76 0.90
N MET A 8 5.55 2.24 1.94
CA MET A 8 5.14 0.84 2.01
C MET A 8 4.13 0.49 0.91
N ILE A 9 3.12 1.34 0.71
CA ILE A 9 2.12 1.16 -0.36
C ILE A 9 2.79 1.14 -1.73
N ASP A 10 3.69 2.08 -2.01
CA ASP A 10 4.40 2.16 -3.29
C ASP A 10 5.30 0.93 -3.50
N THR A 11 5.94 0.43 -2.43
CA THR A 11 6.73 -0.80 -2.47
C THR A 11 5.87 -2.02 -2.79
N ILE A 12 4.72 -2.18 -2.13
CA ILE A 12 3.78 -3.28 -2.40
C ILE A 12 3.31 -3.22 -3.86
N ILE A 13 2.95 -2.03 -4.34
CA ILE A 13 2.51 -1.85 -5.73
C ILE A 13 3.64 -2.22 -6.70
N ALA A 14 4.87 -1.75 -6.47
CA ALA A 14 6.01 -2.05 -7.34
C ALA A 14 6.36 -3.54 -7.38
N GLN A 15 6.45 -4.19 -6.21
CA GLN A 15 6.78 -5.62 -6.11
C GLN A 15 5.76 -6.52 -6.81
N ARG A 16 4.47 -6.17 -6.70
CA ARG A 16 3.37 -6.99 -7.23
C ARG A 16 3.06 -6.71 -8.68
N SER A 17 3.20 -5.46 -9.11
CA SER A 17 2.95 -5.10 -10.51
C SER A 17 4.08 -5.53 -11.44
N LYS A 18 5.32 -5.66 -10.94
CA LYS A 18 6.51 -5.98 -11.77
C LYS A 18 6.60 -5.11 -13.04
N GLY A 19 6.17 -3.85 -12.96
CA GLY A 19 6.13 -2.91 -14.10
C GLY A 19 4.90 -3.00 -15.00
N ASN A 20 3.97 -3.92 -14.75
CA ASN A 20 2.72 -4.04 -15.50
C ASN A 20 1.66 -3.05 -15.00
N SER A 21 1.26 -2.11 -15.86
CA SER A 21 0.30 -1.05 -15.55
C SER A 21 -1.10 -1.55 -15.19
N MET A 22 -1.58 -2.67 -15.76
CA MET A 22 -2.86 -3.28 -15.35
C MET A 22 -2.78 -3.82 -13.92
N LEU A 23 -1.67 -4.48 -13.56
CA LEU A 23 -1.50 -5.03 -12.21
C LEU A 23 -1.41 -3.94 -11.15
N ILE A 24 -0.88 -2.75 -11.48
CA ILE A 24 -0.92 -1.59 -10.58
C ILE A 24 -2.37 -1.28 -10.19
N GLY A 25 -3.29 -1.22 -11.16
CA GLY A 25 -4.71 -0.98 -10.92
C GLY A 25 -5.31 -2.06 -10.02
N VAL A 26 -5.06 -3.33 -10.32
CA VAL A 26 -5.55 -4.47 -9.53
C VAL A 26 -5.05 -4.42 -8.09
N VAL A 27 -3.76 -4.14 -7.87
CA VAL A 27 -3.17 -4.06 -6.52
C VAL A 27 -3.77 -2.91 -5.73
N LYS A 28 -3.94 -1.73 -6.35
CA LYS A 28 -4.60 -0.58 -5.71
C LYS A 28 -6.04 -0.91 -5.31
N THR A 29 -6.81 -1.54 -6.19
CA THR A 29 -8.18 -1.98 -5.88
C THR A 29 -8.19 -2.98 -4.74
N LYS A 30 -7.25 -3.94 -4.70
CA LYS A 30 -7.14 -4.90 -3.58
C LYS A 30 -6.86 -4.20 -2.25
N LEU A 31 -5.97 -3.19 -2.24
CA LEU A 31 -5.69 -2.39 -1.03
C LEU A 31 -6.96 -1.68 -0.55
N MET A 32 -7.70 -1.04 -1.48
CA MET A 32 -8.96 -0.35 -1.17
C MET A 32 -10.02 -1.30 -0.59
N LEU A 33 -10.17 -2.50 -1.17
CA LEU A 33 -11.08 -3.53 -0.65
C LEU A 33 -10.70 -4.01 0.76
N LYS A 34 -9.41 -3.96 1.11
CA LYS A 34 -8.93 -4.25 2.47
C LYS A 34 -8.98 -3.04 3.41
N GLY A 35 -9.64 -1.96 2.97
CA GLY A 35 -9.86 -0.74 3.76
C GLY A 35 -8.67 0.21 3.81
N ILE A 36 -7.70 0.06 2.91
CA ILE A 36 -6.57 0.98 2.78
C ILE A 36 -6.66 1.67 1.42
N ASP A 37 -6.95 2.97 1.43
CA ASP A 37 -6.98 3.77 0.20
C ASP A 37 -5.59 4.37 -0.07
N PRO A 38 -4.86 3.89 -1.10
CA PRO A 38 -3.55 4.42 -1.47
C PRO A 38 -3.53 5.91 -1.78
N GLY A 39 -4.67 6.47 -2.24
CA GLY A 39 -4.79 7.87 -2.62
C GLY A 39 -4.87 8.82 -1.43
N LYS A 40 -5.23 8.32 -0.24
CA LYS A 40 -5.33 9.12 0.99
C LYS A 40 -3.99 9.35 1.69
N PHE A 41 -2.96 8.57 1.32
CA PHE A 41 -1.64 8.66 1.94
C PHE A 41 -0.68 9.44 1.05
N THR A 42 -0.09 10.46 1.64
CA THR A 42 0.91 11.31 1.01
C THR A 42 2.24 11.18 1.75
N ALA A 43 3.32 11.72 1.18
CA ALA A 43 4.62 11.75 1.84
C ALA A 43 4.64 12.56 3.15
N GLN A 44 3.61 13.36 3.41
CA GLN A 44 3.47 14.18 4.63
C GLN A 44 2.40 13.63 5.58
N SER A 45 1.69 12.56 5.19
CA SER A 45 0.67 11.96 6.05
C SER A 45 1.33 11.39 7.31
N PRO A 46 0.74 11.63 8.50
CA PRO A 46 1.23 11.04 9.73
C PRO A 46 1.13 9.52 9.65
N ASP A 47 2.15 8.85 10.16
CA ASP A 47 2.14 7.39 10.18
C ASP A 47 1.30 6.91 11.36
N ASP A 48 0.22 6.19 11.05
CA ASP A 48 -0.55 5.45 12.03
C ASP A 48 0.01 4.01 12.14
N PRO A 49 0.49 3.58 13.33
CA PRO A 49 0.94 2.22 13.56
C PRO A 49 -0.09 1.15 13.20
N ALA A 50 -1.39 1.42 13.36
CA ALA A 50 -2.46 0.49 13.01
C ALA A 50 -2.56 0.26 11.49
N ILE A 51 -2.34 1.32 10.68
CA ILE A 51 -2.31 1.21 9.23
C ILE A 51 -1.06 0.46 8.77
N ILE A 52 0.09 0.73 9.40
CA ILE A 52 1.34 -0.01 9.13
C ILE A 52 1.13 -1.50 9.38
N ALA A 53 0.58 -1.88 10.53
CA ALA A 53 0.31 -3.28 10.87
C ALA A 53 -0.63 -3.94 9.85
N LYS A 54 -1.67 -3.24 9.38
CA LYS A 54 -2.52 -3.73 8.29
C LYS A 54 -1.75 -3.92 7.00
N LEU A 55 -0.91 -2.96 6.59
CA LEU A 55 -0.10 -3.09 5.37
C LEU A 55 0.86 -4.28 5.42
N GLU A 56 1.47 -4.53 6.57
CA GLU A 56 2.32 -5.71 6.76
C GLU A 56 1.54 -7.02 6.65
N ALA A 57 0.35 -7.08 7.26
CA ALA A 57 -0.52 -8.25 7.14
C ALA A 57 -0.93 -8.50 5.68
N ILE A 58 -1.31 -7.45 4.95
CA ILE A 58 -1.64 -7.53 3.53
C ILE A 58 -0.45 -7.99 2.71
N ASN A 59 0.74 -7.46 2.99
CA ASN A 59 1.94 -7.84 2.25
C ASN A 59 2.29 -9.33 2.46
N LYS A 60 2.10 -9.84 3.68
CA LYS A 60 2.26 -11.27 4.01
C LYS A 60 1.22 -12.15 3.32
N GLU A 61 -0.05 -11.75 3.31
CA GLU A 61 -1.12 -12.53 2.64
C GLU A 61 -0.96 -12.59 1.12
N LEU A 62 -0.35 -11.56 0.53
CA LEU A 62 -0.10 -11.54 -0.90
C LEU A 62 1.14 -12.36 -1.28
N ALA A 63 2.06 -12.66 -0.35
CA ALA A 63 3.35 -13.31 -0.58
C ALA A 63 3.20 -14.77 -0.97
#